data_AF-A0A847VFH8-F1
#
_entry.id   AF-A0A847VFH8-F1
#
_cell.length_a   1.000
_cell.length_b   1.000
_cell.length_c   1.000
_cell.angle_alpha   90.00
_cell.angle_beta   90.00
_cell.angle_gamma   90.00
#
_symmetry.space_group_name_H-M   'P 1'
#
loop_
_entity.id
_entity.type
_entity.pdbx_description
1 polymer ?
#
loop_
_entity_poly.entity_id
_entity_poly.type
_entity_poly.pdbx_seq_one_letter_code
_entity_poly.pdbx_strand_id
1 'polypeptide(L)' 'MNETALRSTALRWLAEGRAGMEVQVLSTRGSVPRGTGTRMLVAADAVAGTIGGGHLEQRAIEAARRWLAAG' A
#
# COMPACT_ATOMS: atom_id res chain seq x y z
N MET A 1 -8.01 8.26 3.58
CA MET A 1 -6.66 8.84 3.62
C MET A 1 -6.47 9.60 2.32
N ASN A 2 -6.15 10.89 2.36
CA ASN A 2 -5.94 11.70 1.15
C ASN A 2 -4.55 11.41 0.54
N GLU A 3 -4.36 11.59 -0.76
CA GLU A 3 -3.12 11.30 -1.51
C GLU A 3 -1.90 12.03 -0.91
N THR A 4 -2.09 13.26 -0.43
CA THR A 4 -1.08 14.06 0.26
C THR A 4 -0.57 13.39 1.54
N ALA A 5 -1.43 12.72 2.30
CA ALA A 5 -1.07 12.06 3.57
C ALA A 5 -0.29 10.75 3.33
N LEU A 6 -0.59 10.06 2.22
CA LEU A 6 0.18 8.89 1.82
C LEU A 6 1.59 9.31 1.38
N ARG A 7 1.68 10.37 0.57
CA ARG A 7 2.97 10.93 0.12
C ARG A 7 3.84 11.41 1.29
N SER A 8 3.27 12.13 2.25
CA SER A 8 4.03 12.56 3.43
C SER A 8 4.54 11.38 4.26
N THR A 9 3.75 10.31 4.37
CA THR A 9 4.18 9.06 5.03
C THR A 9 5.33 8.40 4.28
N ALA A 10 5.26 8.31 2.95
CA ALA A 10 6.35 7.76 2.14
C ALA A 10 7.65 8.57 2.31
N LEU A 11 7.57 9.90 2.24
CA LEU A 11 8.72 10.78 2.45
C LEU A 11 9.33 10.61 3.84
N ARG A 12 8.49 10.45 4.87
CA ARG A 12 8.96 10.17 6.23
C ARG A 12 9.69 8.83 6.32
N TRP A 13 9.14 7.76 5.73
CA TRP A 13 9.79 6.45 5.73
C TRP A 13 11.14 6.49 5.00
N LEU A 14 11.21 7.19 3.86
CA LEU A 14 12.47 7.40 3.15
C LEU A 14 13.50 8.14 4.01
N ALA A 15 13.10 9.21 4.69
CA ALA A 15 13.98 9.96 5.59
C ALA A 15 14.46 9.13 6.80
N GLU A 16 13.65 8.18 7.26
CA GLU A 16 13.98 7.23 8.34
C GLU A 16 14.85 6.05 7.85
N GLY A 17 15.17 5.96 6.55
CA GLY A 17 15.86 4.79 5.98
C GLY A 17 15.01 3.52 6.01
N ARG A 18 13.69 3.68 6.14
CA ARG A 18 12.73 2.57 6.24
C ARG A 18 12.30 2.13 4.85
N ALA A 19 12.58 0.87 4.52
CA ALA A 19 12.11 0.27 3.27
C ALA A 19 10.57 0.17 3.26
N GLY A 20 9.98 0.52 2.13
CA GLY A 20 8.54 0.45 1.91
C GLY A 20 8.19 0.24 0.45
N MET A 21 7.02 -0.34 0.21
CA MET A 21 6.44 -0.57 -1.11
C MET A 21 5.10 0.15 -1.26
N GLU A 22 4.88 0.75 -2.42
CA GLU A 22 3.57 1.27 -2.80
C GLU A 22 2.76 0.19 -3.53
N VAL A 23 1.51 0.03 -3.11
CA VAL A 23 0.52 -0.83 -3.74
C VAL A 23 -0.58 0.06 -4.30
N GLN A 24 -0.89 -0.09 -5.59
CA GLN A 24 -1.94 0.67 -6.27
C GLN A 24 -2.91 -0.24 -7.01
N VAL A 25 -4.21 0.07 -6.92
CA VAL A 25 -5.24 -0.56 -7.75
C VAL A 25 -5.26 0.10 -9.12
N LEU A 26 -4.72 -0.58 -10.14
CA LEU A 26 -4.65 -0.07 -11.51
C LEU A 26 -5.99 -0.20 -12.26
N SER A 27 -6.72 -1.28 -12.00
CA SER A 27 -7.99 -1.56 -12.67
C SER A 27 -8.90 -2.36 -11.75
N THR A 28 -10.21 -2.20 -11.92
CA THR A 28 -11.22 -3.00 -11.24
C THR A 28 -12.21 -3.55 -12.27
N ARG A 29 -12.85 -4.68 -11.97
CA ARG A 29 -13.87 -5.28 -12.84
C ARG A 29 -15.09 -5.64 -11.99
N GLY A 30 -16.27 -5.19 -12.40
CA GLY A 30 -17.51 -5.36 -11.64
C GLY A 30 -17.69 -4.30 -10.53
N SER A 31 -18.67 -4.52 -9.65
CA SER A 31 -18.95 -3.62 -8.51
C SER A 31 -17.99 -3.93 -7.36
N VAL A 32 -16.94 -3.13 -7.22
CA VAL A 32 -15.99 -3.23 -6.11
C VAL A 32 -16.12 -2.01 -5.19
N PRO A 33 -15.97 -2.18 -3.86
CA PRO A 33 -16.19 -1.10 -2.90
C PRO A 33 -15.17 0.04 -2.98
N ARG A 34 -14.04 -0.12 -3.69
CA ARG A 34 -13.05 0.94 -3.92
C ARG A 34 -12.58 0.98 -5.37
N GLY A 35 -12.57 2.20 -5.91
CA GLY A 35 -12.22 2.48 -7.29
C GLY A 35 -10.73 2.38 -7.58
N THR A 36 -10.42 2.34 -8.87
CA THR A 36 -9.08 2.53 -9.44
C THR A 36 -8.40 3.78 -8.87
N GLY A 37 -7.08 3.72 -8.70
CA GLY A 37 -6.28 4.81 -8.16
C GLY A 37 -6.16 4.81 -6.63
N THR A 38 -6.82 3.89 -5.93
CA THR A 38 -6.58 3.70 -4.50
C THR A 38 -5.19 3.12 -4.24
N ARG A 39 -4.54 3.62 -3.19
CA ARG A 39 -3.14 3.32 -2.85
C ARG A 39 -2.98 2.94 -1.38
N MET A 40 -1.92 2.20 -1.11
CA MET A 40 -1.45 1.81 0.21
C MET A 40 0.06 1.70 0.21
N LEU A 41 0.70 2.05 1.31
CA LEU A 41 2.11 1.81 1.57
C LEU A 41 2.27 0.65 2.54
N VAL A 42 3.23 -0.21 2.28
CA VAL A 42 3.56 -1.36 3.13
C VAL A 42 5.03 -1.32 3.47
N ALA A 43 5.34 -1.39 4.77
CA ALA A 43 6.67 -1.69 5.30
C ALA A 43 6.65 -3.08 5.95
N ALA A 44 7.82 -3.54 6.42
CA ALA A 44 7.92 -4.81 7.15
C ALA A 44 6.95 -4.88 8.36
N ASP A 45 6.79 -3.77 9.06
CA ASP A 45 6.12 -3.65 10.35
C ASP A 45 4.97 -2.62 10.39
N ALA A 46 4.72 -1.88 9.30
CA ALA A 46 3.58 -0.96 9.21
C ALA A 46 2.89 -0.96 7.85
N VAL A 47 1.67 -0.44 7.86
CA VAL A 47 0.83 -0.23 6.67
C VAL A 47 0.19 1.15 6.79
N ALA A 48 0.15 1.91 5.69
CA ALA A 48 -0.53 3.20 5.61
C ALA A 48 -1.43 3.26 4.38
N GLY A 49 -2.69 3.65 4.55
CA GLY A 49 -3.68 3.64 3.48
C GLY A 49 -4.35 2.28 3.34
N THR A 50 -5.15 2.11 2.30
CA THR A 50 -5.98 0.92 2.10
C THR A 50 -6.51 0.89 0.67
N ILE A 51 -6.51 -0.29 0.05
CA ILE A 51 -6.90 -0.50 -1.35
C ILE A 51 -8.28 -1.13 -1.52
N GLY A 52 -8.96 -1.49 -0.44
CA GLY A 52 -10.29 -2.11 -0.57
C GLY A 52 -10.78 -2.92 0.62
N GLY A 53 -9.96 -3.08 1.67
CA GLY A 53 -10.28 -3.92 2.82
C GLY A 53 -10.38 -5.42 2.46
N GLY A 54 -10.49 -6.26 3.49
CA GLY A 54 -10.71 -7.70 3.35
C GLY A 54 -9.52 -8.47 2.78
N HIS A 55 -9.81 -9.59 2.10
CA HIS A 55 -8.80 -10.57 1.71
C HIS A 55 -7.79 -10.07 0.66
N LEU A 56 -8.24 -9.22 -0.28
CA LEU A 56 -7.35 -8.64 -1.29
C LEU A 56 -6.26 -7.77 -0.63
N GLU A 57 -6.65 -6.95 0.35
CA GLU A 57 -5.72 -6.08 1.07
C GLU A 57 -4.66 -6.89 1.83
N GLN A 58 -5.09 -7.96 2.51
CA GLN A 58 -4.16 -8.85 3.22
C GLN A 58 -3.17 -9.54 2.27
N ARG A 59 -3.65 -10.06 1.14
CA ARG A 59 -2.78 -10.67 0.13
C ARG A 59 -1.78 -9.68 -0.46
N ALA A 60 -2.20 -8.43 -0.65
CA ALA A 60 -1.31 -7.38 -1.14
C ALA A 60 -0.23 -7.03 -0.10
N ILE A 61 -0.58 -6.95 1.19
CA ILE A 61 0.38 -6.72 2.28
C ILE A 61 1.39 -7.87 2.34
N GLU A 62 0.93 -9.11 2.29
CA GLU A 62 1.81 -10.29 2.30
C GLU A 62 2.74 -10.35 1.09
N ALA A 63 2.24 -10.02 -0.11
CA ALA A 63 3.06 -9.96 -1.31
C ALA A 63 4.13 -8.86 -1.19
N ALA A 64 3.75 -7.64 -0.79
CA ALA A 64 4.67 -6.53 -0.62
C ALA A 64 5.75 -6.83 0.43
N ARG A 65 5.38 -7.45 1.55
CA ARG A 65 6.36 -7.87 2.59
C ARG A 65 7.32 -8.93 2.09
N ARG A 66 6.85 -9.89 1.30
CA ARG A 66 7.72 -10.89 0.67
C ARG A 66 8.72 -10.25 -0.28
N TRP A 67 8.30 -9.28 -1.09
CA TRP A 67 9.20 -8.56 -1.99
C TRP A 67 10.19 -7.67 -1.23
N LEU A 68 9.76 -6.97 -0.18
CA LEU A 68 10.66 -6.22 0.70
C LEU A 68 11.73 -7.11 1.34
N ALA A 69 11.38 -8.34 1.72
CA ALA A 69 12.34 -9.29 2.28
C ALA A 69 13.27 -9.92 1.22
N ALA A 70 12.87 -9.91 -0.05
CA ALA A 70 13.64 -10.48 -1.15
C ALA A 70 14.75 -9.53 -1.67
N GLY A 71 14.65 -8.22 -1.42
CA GLY A 71 15.66 -7.21 -1.76
C GLY A 71 15.66 -6.85 -3.24
#